data_AF-A0A7J2SA41-F1
#
_entry.id   AF-A0A7J2SA41-F1
#
_cell.length_a   1.000
_cell.length_b   1.000
_cell.length_c   1.000
_cell.angle_alpha   90.00
_cell.angle_beta   90.00
_cell.angle_gamma   90.00
#
_symmetry.space_group_name_H-M   'P 1'
#
loop_
_entity.id
_entity.type
_entity.pdbx_description
1 polymer ?
#
loop_
_entity_poly.entity_id
_entity_poly.type
_entity_poly.pdbx_seq_one_letter_code
_entity_poly.pdbx_strand_id
1 'polypeptide(L)'
;MACFLIPAVEAVATTIVQKKVGKEKAEKMKLSWLNTMLWGGVALLAIEHIWHGEVVPWPPFLTAMANPAEIAPMLKEMATVGSAMAIVVTLTWIVLVFLTNILSKRFVIRKSAEA
;
A
#
# COMPACT_ATOMS: atom_id res chain seq x y z
N MET A 1 11.27 4.83 11.92
CA MET A 1 10.98 6.12 11.28
C MET A 1 9.70 5.93 10.51
N ALA A 2 8.61 6.70 10.75
CA ALA A 2 7.23 6.42 10.30
C ALA A 2 7.00 6.25 8.77
N CYS A 3 7.65 5.26 8.17
CA CYS A 3 7.70 4.98 6.74
C CYS A 3 6.36 4.46 6.21
N PHE A 4 5.50 3.92 7.10
CA PHE A 4 4.14 3.50 6.78
C PHE A 4 3.24 4.66 6.33
N LEU A 5 3.60 5.92 6.61
CA LEU A 5 2.79 7.08 6.22
C LEU A 5 2.70 7.25 4.70
N ILE A 6 3.76 6.94 3.95
CA ILE A 6 3.74 7.05 2.49
C ILE A 6 2.78 6.02 1.87
N PRO A 7 2.88 4.70 2.19
CA PRO A 7 1.88 3.72 1.77
C PRO A 7 0.46 4.02 2.29
N ALA A 8 0.31 4.65 3.46
CA ALA A 8 -1.00 5.04 3.98
C ALA A 8 -1.66 6.12 3.12
N VAL A 9 -0.90 7.15 2.71
CA VAL A 9 -1.38 8.18 1.78
C VAL A 9 -1.78 7.56 0.44
N GLU A 10 -0.97 6.62 -0.06
CA GLU A 10 -1.30 5.87 -1.26
C GLU A 10 -2.60 5.07 -1.11
N ALA A 11 -2.77 4.34 0.00
CA ALA A 11 -3.96 3.55 0.31
C ALA A 11 -5.24 4.40 0.36
N VAL A 12 -5.14 5.62 0.92
CA VAL A 12 -6.24 6.58 0.94
C VAL A 12 -6.57 7.04 -0.48
N ALA A 13 -5.55 7.38 -1.28
CA ALA A 13 -5.74 7.80 -2.67
C ALA A 13 -6.41 6.70 -3.51
N THR A 14 -5.95 5.45 -3.41
CA THR A 14 -6.53 4.30 -4.11
C THR A 14 -7.96 4.01 -3.66
N THR A 15 -8.27 4.22 -2.38
CA THR A 15 -9.64 4.12 -1.85
C THR A 15 -10.56 5.19 -2.44
N ILE A 16 -10.10 6.44 -2.54
CA ILE A 16 -10.86 7.54 -3.17
C ILE A 16 -11.08 7.26 -4.66
N VAL A 17 -10.04 6.81 -5.36
CA VAL A 17 -10.13 6.42 -6.78
C VAL A 17 -11.17 5.32 -6.93
N GLN A 18 -11.09 4.23 -6.15
CA GLN A 18 -12.07 3.14 -6.18
C GLN A 18 -13.51 3.61 -5.98
N LYS A 19 -13.75 4.59 -5.09
CA LYS A 19 -15.08 5.19 -4.91
C LYS A 19 -15.52 6.01 -6.12
N LYS A 20 -14.61 6.70 -6.82
CA LYS A 20 -14.91 7.53 -7.99
C LYS A 20 -15.09 6.73 -9.29
N VAL A 21 -14.30 5.69 -9.55
CA VAL A 21 -14.39 4.94 -10.83
C VAL A 21 -15.59 4.00 -10.91
N GLY A 22 -16.30 3.80 -9.79
CA GLY A 22 -17.43 2.89 -9.67
C GLY A 22 -17.00 1.44 -9.42
N LYS A 23 -17.86 0.67 -8.74
CA LYS A 23 -17.56 -0.71 -8.30
C LYS A 23 -17.17 -1.63 -9.47
N GLU A 24 -17.88 -1.53 -10.60
CA GLU A 24 -17.64 -2.41 -11.75
C GLU A 24 -16.23 -2.24 -12.35
N LYS A 25 -15.77 -1.00 -12.55
CA LYS A 25 -14.40 -0.75 -13.04
C LYS A 25 -13.35 -1.08 -11.99
N ALA A 26 -13.64 -0.81 -10.72
CA ALA A 26 -12.74 -1.13 -9.62
C ALA A 26 -12.53 -2.64 -9.45
N GLU A 27 -13.57 -3.44 -9.62
CA GLU A 27 -13.49 -4.91 -9.58
C GLU A 27 -12.76 -5.46 -10.81
N LYS A 28 -13.02 -4.93 -12.01
CA LYS A 28 -12.29 -5.31 -13.23
C LYS A 28 -10.78 -5.06 -13.09
N MET A 29 -10.40 -3.95 -12.46
CA MET A 29 -9.00 -3.62 -12.20
C MET A 29 -8.45 -4.29 -10.93
N LYS A 30 -9.26 -4.99 -10.13
CA LYS A 30 -8.88 -5.56 -8.83
C LYS A 30 -8.27 -4.54 -7.86
N LEU A 31 -8.77 -3.31 -7.88
CA LEU A 31 -8.35 -2.22 -7.00
C LEU A 31 -8.59 -2.54 -5.51
N SER A 32 -9.61 -3.34 -5.21
CA SER A 32 -9.87 -3.80 -3.84
C SER A 32 -8.70 -4.63 -3.28
N TRP A 33 -7.98 -5.36 -4.12
CA TRP A 33 -6.86 -6.19 -3.70
C TRP A 33 -5.66 -5.34 -3.33
N LEU A 34 -5.35 -4.33 -4.15
CA LEU A 34 -4.33 -3.33 -3.84
C LEU A 34 -4.64 -2.62 -2.52
N ASN A 35 -5.90 -2.20 -2.31
CA ASN A 35 -6.32 -1.57 -1.06
C ASN A 35 -6.10 -2.49 0.15
N THR A 36 -6.44 -3.77 0.06
CA THR A 36 -6.19 -4.73 1.15
C THR A 36 -4.70 -4.91 1.43
N MET A 37 -3.86 -4.99 0.39
CA MET A 37 -2.41 -5.12 0.55
C MET A 37 -1.80 -3.87 1.20
N LEU A 38 -2.19 -2.68 0.76
CA LEU A 38 -1.69 -1.41 1.30
C LEU A 38 -2.17 -1.19 2.74
N TRP A 39 -3.48 -1.27 3.01
CA TRP A 39 -4.01 -1.08 4.36
C TRP A 39 -3.53 -2.14 5.35
N GLY A 40 -3.39 -3.39 4.90
CA GLY A 40 -2.84 -4.48 5.72
C GLY A 40 -1.39 -4.22 6.12
N GLY A 41 -0.53 -3.84 5.15
CA GLY A 41 0.86 -3.49 5.42
C GLY A 41 1.00 -2.26 6.32
N VAL A 42 0.22 -1.21 6.06
CA VAL A 42 0.17 0.00 6.88
C VAL A 42 -0.21 -0.30 8.32
N ALA A 43 -1.24 -1.12 8.54
CA ALA A 43 -1.68 -1.47 9.88
C ALA A 43 -0.60 -2.24 10.67
N LEU A 44 0.05 -3.22 10.03
CA LEU A 44 1.13 -3.99 10.66
C LEU A 44 2.34 -3.12 10.99
N LEU A 45 2.79 -2.29 10.05
CA LEU A 45 3.92 -1.39 10.26
C LEU A 45 3.62 -0.30 11.29
N ALA A 46 2.38 0.21 11.34
CA ALA A 46 1.97 1.18 12.36
C ALA A 46 2.06 0.57 13.76
N ILE A 47 1.62 -0.68 13.94
CA ILE A 47 1.76 -1.40 15.21
C ILE A 47 3.24 -1.58 15.57
N GLU A 48 4.08 -1.98 14.61
CA GLU A 48 5.53 -2.10 14.80
C GLU A 48 6.16 -0.78 15.27
N HIS A 49 5.82 0.34 14.62
CA HIS A 49 6.38 1.65 14.98
C HIS A 49 5.88 2.18 16.33
N ILE A 50 4.64 1.84 16.72
CA ILE A 50 4.12 2.11 18.05
C ILE A 50 4.89 1.28 19.09
N TRP A 51 5.11 -0.01 18.79
CA TRP A 51 5.84 -0.93 19.68
C TRP A 51 7.31 -0.52 19.85
N HIS A 52 7.96 -0.04 18.80
CA HIS A 52 9.32 0.48 18.83
C HIS A 52 9.46 1.86 19.49
N GLY A 53 8.35 2.50 19.88
CA GLY A 53 8.37 3.81 20.54
C GLY A 53 8.70 4.98 19.60
N GLU A 54 8.59 4.76 18.29
CA GLU A 54 8.78 5.80 17.28
C GLU A 54 7.50 6.61 17.05
N VAL A 55 6.35 5.99 17.29
CA VAL A 55 5.02 6.61 17.24
C VAL A 55 4.37 6.55 18.61
N VAL A 56 3.97 7.71 19.13
CA VAL A 56 3.27 7.85 20.42
C VAL A 56 1.95 8.59 20.24
N PRO A 57 0.89 8.27 21.01
CA PRO A 57 -0.41 8.93 20.88
C PRO A 57 -0.47 10.35 21.48
N TRP A 58 0.60 10.81 22.13
CA TRP A 58 0.75 12.17 22.65
C TRP A 58 1.71 13.00 21.77
N PRO A 59 1.55 14.33 21.69
CA PRO A 59 2.49 15.17 20.96
C PRO A 59 3.87 15.21 21.66
N PRO A 60 5.00 15.23 20.92
CA PRO A 60 5.13 15.12 19.46
C PRO A 60 4.98 13.65 19.00
N PHE A 61 3.97 13.38 18.16
CA PHE A 61 3.56 12.02 17.75
C PHE A 61 4.69 11.16 17.16
N LEU A 62 5.68 11.79 16.53
CA LEU A 62 6.93 11.17 16.12
C LEU A 62 8.01 11.61 17.10
N THR A 63 8.56 10.67 17.87
CA THR A 63 9.55 10.97 18.91
C THR A 63 10.81 11.65 18.36
N ALA A 64 11.17 11.36 17.10
CA ALA A 64 12.25 12.00 16.38
C ALA A 64 12.03 13.51 16.10
N MET A 65 10.80 14.03 16.20
CA MET A 65 10.53 15.48 16.08
C MET A 65 10.92 16.28 17.34
N ALA A 66 11.31 15.62 18.43
CA ALA A 66 11.75 16.31 19.64
C ALA A 66 13.07 17.09 19.44
N ASN A 67 13.88 16.73 18.43
CA ASN A 67 15.10 17.44 18.08
C ASN A 67 14.99 18.03 16.66
N PRO A 68 15.08 19.37 16.50
CA PRO A 68 15.01 20.02 15.18
C PRO A 68 16.06 19.53 14.18
N ALA A 69 17.24 19.11 14.65
CA ALA A 69 18.31 18.59 13.80
C ALA A 69 17.95 17.24 13.14
N GLU A 70 17.07 16.47 13.77
CA GLU A 70 16.69 15.11 13.34
C GLU A 70 15.48 15.10 12.40
N ILE A 71 14.80 16.24 12.21
CA ILE A 71 13.61 16.34 11.37
C ILE A 71 13.93 16.09 9.89
N ALA A 72 14.97 16.77 9.37
CA ALA A 72 15.37 16.64 7.97
C ALA A 72 15.82 15.21 7.58
N PRO A 73 16.72 14.54 8.33
CA PRO A 73 17.09 13.16 8.04
C PRO A 73 15.89 12.20 8.21
N MET A 74 15.07 12.36 9.25
CA MET A 74 13.86 11.56 9.45
C MET A 74 12.92 11.62 8.23
N LEU A 75 12.64 12.83 7.72
CA LEU A 75 11.77 13.02 6.55
C LEU A 75 12.35 12.38 5.29
N LYS A 76 13.67 12.45 5.12
CA LYS A 76 14.34 11.87 3.95
C LYS A 76 14.24 10.35 3.96
N GLU A 77 14.47 9.71 5.10
CA GLU A 77 14.33 8.27 5.27
C GLU A 77 12.87 7.81 5.12
N MET A 78 11.92 8.59 5.65
CA MET A 78 10.48 8.32 5.44
C MET A 78 10.11 8.40 3.95
N ALA A 79 10.65 9.37 3.22
CA ALA A 79 10.38 9.54 1.80
C ALA A 79 11.01 8.42 0.97
N THR A 80 12.27 8.06 1.19
CA THR A 80 12.98 7.04 0.40
C THR A 80 12.48 5.64 0.71
N VAL A 81 12.41 5.26 1.98
CA VAL A 81 11.97 3.92 2.40
C VAL A 81 10.48 3.75 2.15
N GLY A 82 9.67 4.74 2.53
CA GLY A 82 8.23 4.70 2.31
C GLY A 82 7.85 4.63 0.83
N SER A 83 8.56 5.36 -0.05
CA SER A 83 8.33 5.29 -1.50
C SER A 83 8.81 3.97 -2.10
N ALA A 84 9.96 3.43 -1.66
CA ALA A 84 10.42 2.13 -2.09
C ALA A 84 9.40 1.03 -1.74
N MET A 85 8.83 1.06 -0.53
CA MET A 85 7.77 0.14 -0.10
C MET A 85 6.52 0.26 -0.97
N ALA A 86 6.04 1.48 -1.21
CA ALA A 86 4.90 1.76 -2.09
C ALA A 86 5.10 1.19 -3.52
N ILE A 87 6.28 1.42 -4.11
CA ILE A 87 6.65 0.90 -5.43
C ILE A 87 6.63 -0.63 -5.43
N VAL A 88 7.20 -1.28 -4.41
CA VAL A 88 7.23 -2.76 -4.35
C VAL A 88 5.83 -3.34 -4.23
N VAL A 89 4.96 -2.76 -3.41
CA VAL A 89 3.58 -3.24 -3.22
C VAL A 89 2.77 -3.07 -4.51
N THR A 90 2.87 -1.92 -5.18
CA THR A 90 2.19 -1.67 -6.46
C THR A 90 2.68 -2.60 -7.56
N LEU A 91 3.99 -2.81 -7.70
CA LEU A 91 4.55 -3.75 -8.66
C LEU A 91 4.08 -5.18 -8.39
N THR A 92 4.08 -5.59 -7.13
CA THR A 92 3.60 -6.92 -6.72
C THR A 92 2.13 -7.10 -7.08
N TRP A 93 1.30 -6.09 -6.84
CA TRP A 93 -0.10 -6.10 -7.26
C TRP A 93 -0.26 -6.18 -8.79
N ILE A 94 0.50 -5.40 -9.57
CA ILE A 94 0.49 -5.46 -11.05
C ILE A 94 0.79 -6.88 -11.53
N VAL A 95 1.84 -7.50 -10.99
CA VAL A 95 2.24 -8.88 -11.33
C VAL A 95 1.11 -9.86 -11.03
N LEU A 96 0.48 -9.76 -9.87
CA LEU A 96 -0.60 -10.66 -9.48
C LEU A 96 -1.86 -10.47 -10.35
N VAL A 97 -2.23 -9.22 -10.66
CA VAL A 97 -3.32 -8.93 -11.60
C VAL A 97 -3.01 -9.52 -12.97
N PHE A 98 -1.79 -9.35 -13.47
CA PHE A 98 -1.37 -9.90 -14.76
C PHE A 98 -1.42 -11.42 -14.79
N LEU A 99 -0.88 -12.10 -13.78
CA LEU A 99 -0.92 -13.56 -13.65
C LEU A 99 -2.36 -14.08 -13.65
N THR A 100 -3.25 -13.45 -12.89
CA THR A 100 -4.66 -13.87 -12.84
C THR A 100 -5.37 -13.65 -14.18
N ASN A 101 -5.04 -12.60 -14.93
CA ASN A 101 -5.59 -12.36 -16.26
C ASN A 101 -5.12 -13.42 -17.28
N ILE A 102 -3.85 -13.83 -17.23
CA ILE A 102 -3.33 -14.90 -18.10
C ILE A 102 -3.98 -16.25 -17.76
N LEU A 103 -4.02 -16.60 -16.47
CA LEU A 103 -4.58 -17.88 -16.03
C LEU A 103 -6.08 -17.97 -16.33
N SER A 104 -6.83 -16.88 -16.08
CA SER A 104 -8.26 -16.83 -16.40
C SER A 104 -8.52 -16.99 -17.90
N LYS A 105 -7.74 -16.31 -18.76
CA LYS A 105 -7.83 -16.51 -20.23
C LYS A 105 -7.55 -17.95 -20.64
N ARG A 106 -6.49 -18.56 -20.11
CA ARG A 106 -6.15 -19.96 -20.42
C ARG A 106 -7.25 -20.94 -19.99
N PHE A 107 -7.87 -20.70 -18.83
CA PHE A 107 -8.95 -21.54 -18.33
C PHE A 107 -10.21 -21.45 -19.20
N VAL A 108 -10.60 -20.23 -19.61
CA VAL A 108 -11.75 -20.02 -20.51
C VAL A 108 -11.53 -20.66 -21.87
N ILE A 109 -10.34 -20.47 -22.47
CA ILE A 109 -10.00 -21.06 -23.78
C ILE A 109 -10.06 -22.59 -23.72
N ARG A 110 -9.51 -23.19 -22.65
CA ARG A 110 -9.53 -24.64 -22.47
C ARG A 110 -10.95 -25.19 -22.32
N LYS A 111 -11.79 -24.54 -21.49
CA LYS A 111 -13.19 -24.95 -21.31
C LYS A 111 -14.01 -24.84 -22.59
N SER A 112 -13.74 -23.84 -23.44
CA SER A 112 -14.40 -23.68 -24.73
C SER A 112 -13.89 -24.63 -25.82
N ALA A 113 -12.71 -25.23 -25.62
CA ALA A 113 -12.18 -26.27 -26.51
C ALA A 113 -12.64 -27.69 -26.10
N GLU A 114 -13.11 -27.84 -24.86
CA GLU A 114 -13.64 -29.10 -24.30
C GLU A 114 -15.17 -29.22 -24.39
N ALA A 115 -15.88 -28.15 -24.80
CA ALA A 115 -17.35 -28.07 -24.94
C ALA A 115 -17.77 -28.01 -26.42
#